data_AF-A0A2G4HLJ3-F1
#
_entry.id   AF-A0A2G4HLJ3-F1
#
_cell.length_a   1.000
_cell.length_b   1.000
_cell.length_c   1.000
_cell.angle_alpha   90.00
_cell.angle_beta   90.00
_cell.angle_gamma   90.00
#
_symmetry.space_group_name_H-M   'P 1'
#
loop_
_entity.id
_entity.type
_entity.pdbx_description
1 polymer ?
#
loop_
_entity_poly.entity_id
_entity_poly.type
_entity_poly.pdbx_seq_one_letter_code
_entity_poly.pdbx_strand_id
1 'polypeptide(L)'
;TAINSRPKPLALYLFSRSNDAERHLLAGTSSGSYCRNDVVMQAGLAELAFGGVGTSGMGSYHGQAGFDTFSHQRSLLRRPFALDVPFRYPPYGNKFNLVKRLLG
;
A
#
# COMPACT_ATOMS: atom_id res chain seq x y z
N THR A 1 -10.08 21.04 8.62
CA THR A 1 -11.44 20.63 9.04
C THR A 1 -11.40 20.19 10.50
N ALA A 2 -12.51 20.20 11.23
CA ALA A 2 -12.56 19.73 12.63
C ALA A 2 -12.15 18.25 12.81
N ILE A 3 -12.17 17.47 11.72
CA ILE A 3 -11.67 16.10 11.67
C ILE A 3 -10.13 16.09 11.77
N ASN A 4 -9.44 16.93 10.98
CA ASN A 4 -7.98 16.96 10.93
C ASN A 4 -7.31 17.53 12.19
N SER A 5 -8.06 18.24 13.04
CA SER A 5 -7.56 18.68 14.35
C SER A 5 -7.57 17.55 15.40
N ARG A 6 -7.96 16.33 15.02
CA ARG A 6 -7.99 15.14 15.86
C ARG A 6 -7.09 14.04 15.28
N PRO A 7 -6.72 13.03 16.08
CA PRO A 7 -5.99 11.88 15.57
C PRO A 7 -6.77 11.14 14.47
N LYS A 8 -6.05 10.49 13.56
CA LYS A 8 -6.64 9.78 12.41
C LYS A 8 -7.62 8.71 12.90
N PRO A 9 -8.88 8.69 12.42
CA PRO A 9 -9.89 7.74 12.87
C PRO A 9 -9.81 6.40 12.12
N LEU A 10 -10.34 5.35 12.74
CA LEU A 10 -10.46 4.02 12.12
C LEU A 10 -11.45 4.03 10.94
N ALA A 11 -12.55 4.76 11.05
CA ALA A 11 -13.58 4.85 10.01
C ALA A 11 -14.04 6.30 9.84
N LEU A 12 -14.34 6.66 8.59
CA LEU A 12 -14.93 7.94 8.21
C LEU A 12 -16.24 7.70 7.48
N TYR A 13 -17.29 8.43 7.85
CA TYR A 13 -18.63 8.28 7.27
C TYR A 13 -19.09 9.61 6.67
N LEU A 14 -19.55 9.58 5.42
CA LEU A 14 -20.12 10.74 4.75
C LEU A 14 -21.55 10.46 4.30
N PHE A 15 -22.51 11.23 4.82
CA PHE A 15 -23.88 11.24 4.32
C PHE A 15 -24.06 12.43 3.38
N SER A 16 -24.05 12.18 2.07
CA SER A 16 -24.16 13.22 1.05
C SER A 16 -24.56 12.66 -0.32
N ARG A 17 -25.29 13.47 -1.08
CA ARG A 17 -25.55 13.25 -2.51
C ARG A 17 -24.53 13.95 -3.42
N SER A 18 -23.71 14.86 -2.90
CA SER A 18 -22.71 15.60 -3.68
C SER A 18 -21.40 14.82 -3.82
N ASN A 19 -21.00 14.55 -5.06
CA ASN A 19 -19.71 13.94 -5.38
C ASN A 19 -18.55 14.91 -5.13
N ASP A 20 -18.78 16.23 -5.25
CA ASP A 20 -17.76 17.23 -4.93
C ASP A 20 -17.45 17.21 -3.43
N ALA A 21 -18.48 17.13 -2.58
CA ALA A 21 -18.30 17.04 -1.13
C ALA A 21 -17.50 15.79 -0.74
N GLU A 22 -17.78 14.64 -1.37
CA GLU A 22 -17.00 13.41 -1.18
C GLU A 22 -15.55 13.58 -1.63
N ARG A 23 -15.32 14.10 -2.84
CA ARG A 23 -13.96 14.33 -3.35
C ARG A 23 -13.16 15.26 -2.45
N HIS A 24 -13.76 16.35 -1.98
CA HIS A 24 -13.12 17.29 -1.06
C HIS A 24 -12.81 16.65 0.30
N LEU A 25 -13.73 15.83 0.83
CA LEU A 25 -13.51 15.13 2.09
C LEU A 25 -12.36 14.11 1.96
N LEU A 26 -12.38 13.27 0.93
CA LEU A 26 -11.37 12.23 0.71
C LEU A 26 -9.99 12.82 0.40
N ALA A 27 -9.92 13.91 -0.38
CA ALA A 27 -8.66 14.60 -0.63
C ALA A 27 -8.11 15.33 0.61
N GLY A 28 -8.99 15.72 1.54
CA GLY A 28 -8.65 16.53 2.70
C GLY A 28 -8.46 15.75 4.01
N THR A 29 -8.72 14.45 4.06
CA THR A 29 -8.69 13.65 5.30
C THR A 29 -7.99 12.31 5.12
N SER A 30 -7.65 11.63 6.22
CA SER A 30 -7.04 10.30 6.22
C SER A 30 -7.67 9.47 7.34
N SER A 31 -8.15 8.27 7.01
CA SER A 31 -8.78 7.31 7.91
C SER A 31 -8.44 5.89 7.51
N GLY A 32 -8.71 4.91 8.38
CA GLY A 32 -8.51 3.50 8.07
C GLY A 32 -9.48 2.97 7.00
N SER A 33 -10.76 3.36 7.11
CA SER A 33 -11.80 3.03 6.16
C SER A 33 -12.73 4.21 5.90
N TYR A 34 -13.53 4.12 4.84
CA TYR A 34 -14.51 5.12 4.45
C TYR A 34 -15.80 4.47 3.94
N CYS A 35 -16.95 5.02 4.34
CA CYS A 35 -18.25 4.67 3.80
C CYS A 35 -19.07 5.91 3.47
N ARG A 36 -19.75 5.87 2.32
CA ARG A 36 -20.71 6.89 1.91
C ARG A 36 -22.13 6.38 2.11
N ASN A 37 -22.96 7.19 2.76
CA ASN A 37 -24.39 6.94 3.02
C ASN A 37 -24.69 5.63 3.77
N ASP A 38 -23.69 5.10 4.49
CA ASP A 38 -23.82 3.90 5.32
C ASP A 38 -22.79 3.95 6.44
N VAL A 39 -22.93 3.06 7.42
CA VAL A 39 -22.00 2.88 8.54
C VAL A 39 -21.71 1.40 8.75
N VAL A 40 -20.50 1.08 9.24
CA VAL A 40 -20.09 -0.27 9.69
C VAL A 40 -20.03 -1.35 8.60
N MET A 41 -20.79 -1.26 7.51
CA MET A 41 -20.88 -2.30 6.48
C MET A 41 -19.53 -2.71 5.89
N GLN A 42 -18.58 -1.76 5.78
CA GLN A 42 -17.22 -2.06 5.32
C GLN A 42 -16.46 -3.05 6.20
N ALA A 43 -16.83 -3.21 7.48
CA ALA A 43 -16.24 -4.19 8.39
C ALA A 43 -16.78 -5.61 8.15
N GLY A 44 -17.92 -5.77 7.47
CA GLY A 44 -18.48 -7.08 7.14
C GLY A 44 -18.01 -7.66 5.81
N LEU A 45 -17.36 -6.85 4.97
CA LEU A 45 -16.94 -7.24 3.63
C LEU A 45 -15.53 -7.84 3.66
N ALA A 46 -15.45 -9.16 3.51
CA ALA A 46 -14.19 -9.90 3.57
C ALA A 46 -13.18 -9.51 2.46
N GLU A 47 -13.66 -8.96 1.35
CA GLU A 47 -12.83 -8.48 0.23
C GLU A 47 -12.16 -7.14 0.52
N LEU A 48 -12.67 -6.37 1.49
CA LEU A 48 -12.08 -5.10 1.88
C LEU A 48 -11.07 -5.32 3.00
N ALA A 49 -9.83 -4.87 2.78
CA ALA A 49 -8.84 -4.81 3.82
C ALA A 49 -9.31 -3.86 4.93
N PHE A 50 -9.47 -4.38 6.15
CA PHE A 50 -9.91 -3.60 7.30
C PHE A 50 -8.73 -3.38 8.25
N GLY A 51 -8.42 -2.11 8.51
CA GLY A 51 -7.23 -1.73 9.26
C GLY A 51 -7.21 -0.25 9.62
N GLY A 52 -6.32 0.11 10.55
CA GLY A 52 -6.13 1.48 11.01
C GLY A 52 -4.98 2.20 10.31
N VAL A 53 -4.89 3.51 10.53
CA VAL A 53 -3.74 4.32 10.10
C VAL A 53 -3.36 5.31 11.20
N GLY A 54 -2.06 5.37 11.52
CA GLY A 54 -1.57 6.23 12.60
C GLY A 54 -2.13 5.81 13.96
N THR A 55 -2.81 6.72 14.65
CA THR A 55 -3.33 6.46 16.00
C THR A 55 -4.45 5.44 16.07
N SER A 56 -5.15 5.17 14.96
CA SER A 56 -6.20 4.15 14.94
C SER A 56 -5.68 2.74 14.69
N GLY A 57 -4.37 2.57 14.44
CA GLY A 57 -3.73 1.27 14.22
C GLY A 57 -2.78 1.25 13.03
N MET A 58 -2.27 0.04 12.74
CA MET A 58 -1.40 -0.26 11.60
C MET A 58 -1.72 -1.66 11.07
N GLY A 59 -1.36 -1.90 9.80
CA GLY A 59 -1.71 -3.14 9.12
C GLY A 59 -3.22 -3.24 8.85
N SER A 60 -3.62 -4.34 8.23
CA SER A 60 -5.01 -4.60 7.85
C SER A 60 -5.24 -6.09 7.68
N TYR A 61 -6.43 -6.57 7.98
CA TYR A 61 -6.82 -7.97 7.78
C TYR A 61 -8.16 -8.06 7.03
N HIS A 62 -8.80 -9.24 7.08
CA HIS A 62 -9.92 -9.74 6.25
C HIS A 62 -9.48 -10.42 4.96
N GLY A 63 -10.18 -11.52 4.63
CA GLY A 63 -9.98 -12.29 3.39
C GLY A 63 -8.50 -12.50 3.05
N GLN A 64 -8.13 -12.08 1.83
CA GLN A 64 -6.76 -12.14 1.33
C GLN A 64 -5.79 -11.28 2.15
N ALA A 65 -6.18 -10.07 2.56
CA ALA A 65 -5.32 -9.19 3.37
C ALA A 65 -4.98 -9.82 4.74
N GLY A 66 -5.91 -10.60 5.31
CA GLY A 66 -5.67 -11.39 6.51
C GLY A 66 -4.65 -12.51 6.28
N PHE A 67 -4.80 -13.26 5.19
CA PHE A 67 -3.82 -14.28 4.81
C PHE A 67 -2.42 -13.67 4.60
N ASP A 68 -2.33 -12.57 3.86
CA ASP A 68 -1.08 -11.87 3.57
C ASP A 68 -0.42 -11.35 4.86
N THR A 69 -1.22 -10.85 5.81
CA THR A 69 -0.71 -10.34 7.12
C THR A 69 -0.05 -11.42 7.96
N PHE A 70 -0.56 -12.65 7.92
CA PHE A 70 0.00 -13.78 8.68
C PHE A 70 0.96 -14.63 7.84
N SER A 71 1.31 -14.18 6.64
CA SER A 71 2.20 -14.88 5.72
C SER A 71 3.51 -14.13 5.53
N HIS A 72 4.60 -14.88 5.38
CA HIS A 72 5.87 -14.33 4.94
C HIS A 72 6.01 -14.52 3.42
N GLN A 73 6.00 -13.41 2.67
CA GLN A 73 6.21 -13.42 1.22
C GLN A 73 7.69 -13.66 0.88
N ARG A 74 8.06 -14.95 0.80
CA ARG A 74 9.43 -15.37 0.50
C ARG A 74 9.75 -15.21 -0.99
N SER A 75 10.64 -14.27 -1.30
CA SER A 75 11.21 -14.11 -2.65
C SER A 75 12.18 -15.24 -3.00
N LEU A 76 12.14 -15.70 -4.25
CA LEU A 76 12.99 -16.79 -4.74
C LEU A 76 13.47 -16.52 -6.16
N LEU A 77 14.79 -16.47 -6.34
CA LEU A 77 15.44 -16.33 -7.64
C LEU A 77 16.07 -17.66 -8.05
N ARG A 78 15.67 -18.20 -9.20
CA ARG A 78 16.31 -19.36 -9.84
C ARG A 78 17.00 -18.90 -11.11
N ARG A 79 18.31 -19.12 -11.20
CA ARG A 79 19.09 -18.81 -12.40
C ARG A 79 19.65 -20.09 -13.01
N PRO A 80 19.53 -20.29 -14.34
CA PRO A 80 20.29 -21.31 -15.02
C PRO A 80 21.79 -20.95 -15.02
N PHE A 81 22.65 -21.96 -15.19
CA PHE A 81 24.09 -21.74 -15.37
C PHE A 81 24.44 -21.06 -16.70
N ALA A 82 23.53 -21.10 -17.68
CA ALA A 82 23.70 -20.45 -18.98
C ALA A 82 23.39 -18.95 -18.92
N LEU A 83 23.97 -18.17 -19.85
CA LEU A 83 23.77 -16.72 -19.98
C LEU A 83 24.23 -15.94 -18.74
N ASP A 84 25.33 -16.39 -18.15
CA ASP A 84 25.94 -15.75 -17.00
C ASP A 84 26.65 -14.46 -17.44
N VAL A 85 26.02 -13.32 -17.18
CA VAL A 85 26.53 -11.96 -17.42
C VAL A 85 27.98 -11.77 -16.89
N PRO A 86 29.03 -11.76 -17.76
CA PRO A 86 30.42 -11.79 -17.31
C PRO A 86 30.92 -10.45 -16.74
N PHE A 87 30.24 -9.35 -17.04
CA PHE A 87 30.63 -8.04 -16.54
C PHE A 87 30.36 -7.84 -15.04
N ARG A 88 29.64 -8.78 -14.40
CA ARG A 88 29.42 -8.78 -12.95
C ARG A 88 30.66 -9.22 -12.16
N TYR A 89 31.67 -9.79 -12.82
CA TYR A 89 32.86 -10.34 -12.16
C TYR A 89 34.10 -9.46 -12.40
N PRO A 90 35.01 -9.35 -11.42
CA PRO A 90 36.30 -8.69 -11.59
C PRO A 90 37.21 -9.41 -12.62
N PRO A 91 38.21 -8.71 -13.20
CA PRO A 91 38.47 -7.27 -13.08
C PRO A 91 37.50 -6.43 -13.93
N TYR A 92 37.04 -5.31 -13.38
CA TYR A 92 35.93 -4.51 -13.95
C TYR A 92 36.33 -3.54 -15.06
N GLY A 93 37.60 -3.16 -15.19
CA GLY A 93 38.15 -2.34 -16.28
C GLY A 93 37.22 -1.22 -16.79
N ASN A 94 37.06 -1.12 -18.11
CA ASN A 94 36.16 -0.16 -18.77
C ASN A 94 34.67 -0.56 -18.72
N LYS A 95 34.33 -1.72 -18.15
CA LYS A 95 32.94 -2.23 -18.06
C LYS A 95 32.09 -1.39 -17.11
N PHE A 96 32.73 -0.78 -16.11
CA PHE A 96 32.07 0.11 -15.15
C PHE A 96 31.43 1.34 -15.82
N ASN A 97 32.11 1.95 -16.80
CA ASN A 97 31.57 3.10 -17.53
C ASN A 97 30.39 2.73 -18.44
N LEU A 98 30.37 1.50 -18.97
CA LEU A 98 29.26 0.97 -19.75
C LEU A 98 28.02 0.71 -18.88
N VAL A 99 28.22 0.11 -17.71
CA VAL A 99 27.15 -0.13 -16.71
C VAL A 99 26.58 1.20 -16.21
N LYS A 100 27.43 2.19 -15.92
CA LYS A 100 27.00 3.53 -15.50
C LYS A 100 26.14 4.22 -16.57
N ARG A 101 26.52 4.15 -17.85
CA ARG A 101 25.71 4.68 -18.97
C ARG A 101 24.35 4.00 -19.13
N LEU A 102 24.22 2.73 -18.74
CA LEU A 102 22.96 1.99 -18.80
C LEU A 102 22.07 2.22 -17.57
N LEU A 103 22.66 2.50 -16.41
CA LEU A 103 21.93 2.74 -15.16
C LEU A 103 21.61 4.23 -14.90
N GLY A 104 22.24 5.15 -15.63
CA GLY A 104 22.12 6.62 -15.44
C GLY A 104 23.26 7.19 -14.63
#